data_AF-A0A0F8Y1A9-F1
#
_entry.id   AF-A0A0F8Y1A9-F1
#
_cell.length_a   1.000
_cell.length_b   1.000
_cell.length_c   1.000
_cell.angle_alpha   90.00
_cell.angle_beta   90.00
_cell.angle_gamma   90.00
#
_symmetry.space_group_name_H-M   'P 1'
#
loop_
_entity.id
_entity.type
_entity.pdbx_description
1 polymer ?
#
loop_
_entity_poly.entity_id
_entity_poly.type
_entity_poly.pdbx_seq_one_letter_code
_entity_poly.pdbx_strand_id
1 'polypeptide(L)'
;MRYLPALLVAIGLLFVGNTLEPKQATVRSAVPKVVAEMELPQTLELYFYACGVVKAHFPEKASDHCPVSPIALFTPLKQNRHGEYSPGSRIVWLNSAFTHQSQISTFGEGVAVHEMVHYVLWGYDIWQDEKDKCREEDLAWSAADLWVESRGRPEDMNPEWWEWYEDCDSATDDPRPPTQKIWELILKKTS
;
A
#
# COMPACT_ATOMS: atom_id res chain seq x y z
N MET A 1 56.90 40.04 22.97
CA MET A 1 56.43 40.44 21.63
C MET A 1 56.98 39.40 20.66
N ARG A 2 56.24 38.52 20.00
CA ARG A 2 54.88 38.61 19.44
C ARG A 2 54.29 37.19 19.44
N TYR A 3 53.31 36.97 20.32
CA TYR A 3 52.32 35.92 20.19
C TYR A 3 51.49 36.27 18.95
N LEU A 4 51.65 35.56 17.83
CA LEU A 4 50.78 35.80 16.66
C LEU A 4 50.54 34.61 15.72
N PRO A 5 51.17 33.42 15.80
CA PRO A 5 50.73 32.30 14.96
C PRO A 5 49.75 31.35 15.68
N ALA A 6 49.62 31.40 17.01
CA ALA A 6 48.75 30.48 17.75
C ALA A 6 47.24 30.87 17.70
N LEU A 7 46.89 32.05 17.19
CA LEU A 7 45.51 32.55 17.18
C LEU A 7 44.72 32.13 15.93
N LEU A 8 45.37 31.62 14.88
CA LEU A 8 44.68 31.22 13.63
C LEU A 8 44.39 29.71 13.52
N VAL A 9 44.98 28.86 14.37
CA VAL A 9 44.61 27.44 14.44
C VAL A 9 43.36 27.22 15.31
N ALA A 10 43.06 28.14 16.24
CA ALA A 10 41.91 28.03 17.13
C ALA A 10 40.56 28.43 16.48
N ILE A 11 40.56 29.15 15.35
CA ILE A 11 39.32 29.56 14.66
C ILE A 11 38.89 28.53 13.60
N GLY A 12 39.82 27.73 13.06
CA GLY A 12 39.50 26.62 12.15
C GLY A 12 38.84 25.42 12.83
N LEU A 13 38.98 25.28 14.15
CA LEU A 13 38.37 24.19 14.94
C LEU A 13 37.06 24.61 15.64
N LEU A 14 36.65 25.89 15.55
CA LEU A 14 35.39 26.39 16.12
C LEU A 14 34.23 26.44 15.10
N PHE A 15 34.46 26.03 13.85
CA PHE A 15 33.41 25.92 12.81
C PHE A 15 33.15 24.49 12.31
N VAL A 16 33.60 23.47 13.06
CA VAL A 16 33.19 22.05 12.86
C VAL A 16 32.17 21.63 13.93
N GLY A 17 31.73 22.57 14.76
CA GLY A 17 30.89 22.32 15.95
C GLY A 17 29.40 22.63 15.80
N ASN A 18 28.89 22.86 14.59
CA ASN A 18 27.44 22.97 14.38
C ASN A 18 26.91 21.79 13.56
N THR A 19 26.58 20.75 14.32
CA THR A 19 25.32 20.00 14.16
C THR A 19 25.00 19.53 12.75
N LEU A 20 25.80 18.59 12.27
CA LEU A 20 25.24 17.41 11.62
C LEU A 20 25.60 16.23 12.52
N GLU A 21 24.94 16.14 13.67
CA GLU A 21 24.55 14.78 14.07
C GLU A 21 23.81 14.24 12.85
N PRO A 22 24.22 13.12 12.24
CA PRO A 22 23.21 12.37 11.54
C PRO A 22 22.15 12.18 12.62
N LYS A 23 20.94 12.70 12.41
CA LYS A 23 19.78 11.99 12.89
C LYS A 23 19.89 10.60 12.26
N GLN A 24 20.74 9.75 12.82
CA GLN A 24 20.38 8.38 13.08
C GLN A 24 19.17 8.52 13.98
N ALA A 25 18.04 8.84 13.35
CA ALA A 25 16.81 8.22 13.69
C ALA A 25 17.20 6.75 13.66
N THR A 26 17.56 6.25 14.84
CA THR A 26 17.51 4.86 15.15
C THR A 26 16.03 4.54 15.13
N VAL A 27 15.43 4.60 13.93
CA VAL A 27 14.27 3.82 13.61
C VAL A 27 14.86 2.41 13.59
N ARG A 28 15.04 1.84 14.78
CA ARG A 28 14.72 0.43 14.96
C ARG A 28 13.25 0.38 14.55
N SER A 29 13.01 0.31 13.24
CA SER A 29 11.79 -0.23 12.70
C SER A 29 11.83 -1.64 13.27
N ALA A 30 11.12 -1.82 14.38
CA ALA A 30 10.89 -3.14 14.89
C ALA A 30 10.16 -3.83 13.75
N VAL A 31 10.89 -4.62 12.95
CA VAL A 31 10.30 -5.41 11.87
C VAL A 31 9.12 -6.12 12.52
N PRO A 32 7.88 -5.89 12.03
CA PRO A 32 6.70 -6.47 12.64
C PRO A 32 6.90 -7.97 12.82
N LYS A 33 6.42 -8.53 13.93
CA LYS A 33 6.53 -9.97 14.17
C LYS A 33 5.78 -10.70 13.05
N VAL A 34 6.50 -11.38 12.16
CA VAL A 34 5.92 -12.24 11.14
C VAL A 34 5.35 -13.49 11.81
N VAL A 35 4.07 -13.76 11.57
CA VAL A 35 3.36 -14.95 12.08
C VAL A 35 3.33 -16.04 11.00
N ALA A 36 3.10 -15.65 9.76
CA ALA A 36 3.09 -16.54 8.60
C ALA A 36 3.37 -15.76 7.32
N GLU A 37 3.76 -16.46 6.26
CA GLU A 37 3.76 -15.97 4.89
C GLU A 37 2.54 -16.56 4.17
N MET A 38 1.90 -15.78 3.30
CA MET A 38 0.84 -16.31 2.45
C MET A 38 1.42 -17.28 1.42
N GLU A 39 0.73 -18.39 1.16
CA GLU A 39 1.16 -19.37 0.17
C GLU A 39 1.39 -18.70 -1.20
N LEU A 40 2.50 -19.06 -1.86
CA LEU A 40 2.91 -18.41 -3.11
C LEU A 40 1.84 -18.48 -4.21
N PRO A 41 1.15 -19.62 -4.45
CA PRO A 41 0.09 -19.67 -5.46
C PRO A 41 -1.04 -18.67 -5.19
N GLN A 42 -1.47 -18.54 -3.94
CA GLN A 42 -2.52 -17.59 -3.54
C GLN A 42 -2.02 -16.14 -3.66
N THR A 43 -0.78 -15.87 -3.23
CA THR A 43 -0.16 -14.55 -3.39
C THR A 43 -0.14 -14.12 -4.86
N LEU A 44 0.27 -15.01 -5.77
CA LEU A 44 0.35 -14.72 -7.19
C LEU A 44 -1.03 -14.51 -7.83
N GLU A 45 -2.03 -15.29 -7.43
CA GLU A 45 -3.41 -15.14 -7.91
C GLU A 45 -3.96 -13.73 -7.58
N LEU A 46 -3.91 -13.35 -6.30
CA LEU A 46 -4.38 -12.04 -5.83
C LEU A 46 -3.57 -10.90 -6.47
N TYR A 47 -2.26 -11.10 -6.61
CA TYR A 47 -1.35 -10.12 -7.21
C TYR A 47 -1.66 -9.86 -8.68
N PHE A 48 -1.83 -10.91 -9.49
CA PHE A 48 -2.14 -10.74 -10.91
C PHE A 48 -3.52 -10.14 -11.13
N TYR A 49 -4.48 -10.45 -10.25
CA TYR A 49 -5.78 -9.77 -10.25
C TYR A 49 -5.62 -8.26 -10.00
N ALA A 50 -4.94 -7.87 -8.92
CA ALA A 50 -4.69 -6.46 -8.59
C ALA A 50 -3.96 -5.72 -9.72
N CYS A 51 -2.93 -6.34 -10.31
CA CYS A 51 -2.23 -5.78 -11.46
C CYS A 51 -3.17 -5.60 -12.68
N GLY A 52 -4.03 -6.58 -12.95
CA GLY A 52 -5.03 -6.49 -14.01
C GLY A 52 -5.97 -5.29 -13.84
N VAL A 53 -6.42 -5.04 -12.61
CA VAL A 53 -7.25 -3.87 -12.28
C VAL A 53 -6.52 -2.56 -12.56
N VAL A 54 -5.29 -2.41 -12.07
CA VAL A 54 -4.51 -1.17 -12.29
C VAL A 54 -4.23 -0.95 -13.78
N LYS A 55 -3.84 -1.98 -14.53
CA LYS A 55 -3.64 -1.89 -15.98
C LYS A 55 -4.92 -1.54 -16.72
N ALA A 56 -6.07 -2.05 -16.28
CA ALA A 56 -7.35 -1.72 -16.88
C ALA A 56 -7.70 -0.24 -16.65
N HIS A 57 -7.40 0.30 -15.47
CA HIS A 57 -7.70 1.68 -15.08
C HIS A 57 -6.73 2.71 -15.68
N PHE A 58 -5.44 2.37 -15.84
CA PHE A 58 -4.39 3.26 -16.36
C PHE A 58 -3.59 2.64 -17.53
N PRO A 59 -4.25 2.32 -18.66
CA PRO A 59 -3.58 1.68 -19.78
C PRO A 59 -2.41 2.49 -20.36
N GLU A 60 -2.42 3.81 -20.22
CA GLU A 60 -1.41 4.72 -20.75
C GLU A 60 -0.20 4.90 -19.82
N LYS A 61 -0.34 4.57 -18.53
CA LYS A 61 0.74 4.68 -17.53
C LYS A 61 1.32 3.33 -17.15
N ALA A 62 0.50 2.27 -17.17
CA ALA A 62 0.94 0.95 -16.79
C ALA A 62 1.83 0.33 -17.88
N SER A 63 2.95 -0.26 -17.48
CA SER A 63 3.78 -1.07 -18.37
C SER A 63 3.03 -2.32 -18.84
N ASP A 64 3.46 -2.89 -19.98
CA ASP A 64 2.97 -4.18 -20.46
C ASP A 64 3.20 -5.29 -19.42
N HIS A 65 4.20 -5.14 -18.56
CA HIS A 65 4.50 -6.06 -17.48
C HIS A 65 4.09 -5.51 -16.12
N CYS A 66 3.52 -6.38 -15.27
CA CYS A 66 3.36 -6.11 -13.85
C CYS A 66 4.73 -5.90 -13.18
N PRO A 67 4.82 -5.13 -12.08
CA PRO A 67 6.00 -5.14 -11.22
C PRO A 67 6.41 -6.55 -10.77
N VAL A 68 7.49 -6.69 -10.02
CA VAL A 68 7.82 -8.00 -9.45
C VAL A 68 6.84 -8.30 -8.32
N SER A 69 6.21 -9.48 -8.27
CA SER A 69 5.25 -9.83 -7.20
C SER A 69 5.75 -9.44 -5.80
N PRO A 70 4.89 -8.85 -4.95
CA PRO A 70 5.21 -8.62 -3.56
C PRO A 70 5.23 -9.95 -2.79
N ILE A 71 5.73 -9.90 -1.56
CA ILE A 71 5.63 -10.94 -0.55
C ILE A 71 4.52 -10.51 0.41
N ALA A 72 3.53 -11.36 0.61
CA ALA A 72 2.44 -11.12 1.55
C ALA A 72 2.75 -11.79 2.90
N LEU A 73 2.88 -10.98 3.95
CA LEU A 73 3.25 -11.44 5.29
C LEU A 73 2.15 -11.14 6.30
N PHE A 74 1.78 -12.14 7.10
CA PHE A 74 0.85 -11.95 8.21
C PHE A 74 1.59 -11.48 9.45
N THR A 75 1.09 -10.41 10.06
CA THR A 75 1.62 -9.85 11.30
C THR A 75 0.50 -9.34 12.20
N PRO A 76 0.65 -9.32 13.53
CA PRO A 76 -0.33 -8.70 14.41
C PRO A 76 -0.32 -7.18 14.18
N LEU A 77 -1.37 -6.68 13.53
CA LEU A 77 -1.58 -5.25 13.34
C LEU A 77 -2.46 -4.68 14.46
N LYS A 78 -2.43 -3.35 14.63
CA LYS A 78 -3.31 -2.65 15.59
C LYS A 78 -4.78 -2.90 15.24
N GLN A 79 -5.65 -2.74 16.23
CA GLN A 79 -7.11 -2.77 16.03
C GLN A 79 -7.49 -1.80 14.91
N ASN A 80 -8.35 -2.26 13.99
CA ASN A 80 -8.80 -1.55 12.78
C ASN A 80 -7.73 -1.29 11.71
N ARG A 81 -6.54 -1.92 11.80
CA ARG A 81 -5.62 -2.05 10.67
C ARG A 81 -5.74 -3.43 10.05
N HIS A 82 -6.19 -3.46 8.81
CA HIS A 82 -6.48 -4.68 8.08
C HIS A 82 -5.27 -5.13 7.26
N GLY A 83 -4.65 -4.22 6.53
CA GLY A 83 -3.40 -4.42 5.81
C GLY A 83 -2.53 -3.18 5.86
N GLU A 84 -1.32 -3.30 5.30
CA GLU A 84 -0.45 -2.17 5.00
C GLU A 84 0.57 -2.55 3.92
N TYR A 85 0.54 -1.85 2.78
CA TYR A 85 1.67 -1.78 1.88
C TYR A 85 2.69 -0.76 2.40
N SER A 86 3.97 -1.15 2.51
CA SER A 86 5.04 -0.20 2.83
C SER A 86 5.68 0.35 1.55
N PRO A 87 5.53 1.66 1.24
CA PRO A 87 6.04 2.27 0.01
C PRO A 87 7.53 2.00 -0.22
N GLY A 88 7.89 1.62 -1.45
CA GLY A 88 9.27 1.27 -1.81
C GLY A 88 9.75 -0.09 -1.31
N SER A 89 8.94 -0.79 -0.52
CA SER A 89 9.19 -2.20 -0.20
C SER A 89 8.50 -3.12 -1.21
N ARG A 90 8.83 -4.41 -1.16
CA ARG A 90 8.09 -5.49 -1.83
C ARG A 90 7.21 -6.26 -0.85
N ILE A 91 6.84 -5.66 0.28
CA ILE A 91 6.12 -6.34 1.35
C ILE A 91 4.73 -5.75 1.47
N VAL A 92 3.74 -6.65 1.44
CA VAL A 92 2.36 -6.37 1.83
C VAL A 92 2.13 -7.02 3.19
N TRP A 93 1.83 -6.23 4.20
CA TRP A 93 1.51 -6.71 5.54
C TRP A 93 0.01 -6.94 5.64
N LEU A 94 -0.38 -8.08 6.19
CA LEU A 94 -1.77 -8.45 6.43
C LEU A 94 -1.98 -8.72 7.91
N ASN A 95 -3.14 -8.34 8.44
CA ASN A 95 -3.44 -8.64 9.83
C ASN A 95 -3.56 -10.16 10.03
N SER A 96 -2.79 -10.72 10.96
CA SER A 96 -2.86 -12.14 11.32
C SER A 96 -4.23 -12.58 11.85
N ALA A 97 -5.12 -11.64 12.19
CA ALA A 97 -6.51 -11.94 12.52
C ALA A 97 -7.29 -12.59 11.37
N PHE A 98 -6.85 -12.42 10.11
CA PHE A 98 -7.49 -13.05 8.94
C PHE A 98 -7.09 -14.50 8.73
N THR A 99 -6.02 -14.97 9.37
CA THR A 99 -5.58 -16.35 9.24
C THR A 99 -6.21 -17.20 10.33
N HIS A 100 -7.06 -18.15 9.94
CA HIS A 100 -7.52 -19.21 10.82
C HIS A 100 -7.18 -20.56 10.18
N GLN A 101 -6.41 -21.40 10.89
CA GLN A 101 -6.00 -22.73 10.41
C GLN A 101 -5.32 -22.72 9.02
N SER A 102 -4.42 -21.76 8.79
CA SER A 102 -3.67 -21.61 7.53
C SER A 102 -4.51 -21.23 6.30
N GLN A 103 -5.79 -20.88 6.49
CA GLN A 103 -6.62 -20.30 5.45
C GLN A 103 -6.90 -18.83 5.78
N ILE A 104 -6.73 -17.97 4.79
CA ILE A 104 -7.16 -16.58 4.85
C ILE A 104 -8.66 -16.51 4.58
N SER A 105 -9.39 -15.66 5.30
CA SER A 105 -10.80 -15.38 5.02
C SER A 105 -10.96 -14.66 3.68
N THR A 106 -12.15 -14.73 3.07
CA THR A 106 -12.42 -14.01 1.81
C THR A 106 -12.26 -12.49 1.96
N PHE A 107 -12.70 -11.91 3.10
CA PHE A 107 -12.40 -10.52 3.42
C PHE A 107 -10.88 -10.26 3.48
N GLY A 108 -10.10 -11.17 4.08
CA GLY A 108 -8.64 -11.08 4.10
C GLY A 108 -8.01 -11.15 2.71
N GLU A 109 -8.53 -11.97 1.80
CA GLU A 109 -8.12 -11.98 0.40
C GLU A 109 -8.41 -10.62 -0.27
N GLY A 110 -9.59 -10.04 -0.01
CA GLY A 110 -9.94 -8.69 -0.45
C GLY A 110 -8.96 -7.64 0.05
N VAL A 111 -8.60 -7.67 1.33
CA VAL A 111 -7.58 -6.78 1.91
C VAL A 111 -6.21 -6.99 1.25
N ALA A 112 -5.84 -8.23 0.94
CA ALA A 112 -4.61 -8.49 0.21
C ALA A 112 -4.63 -7.90 -1.20
N VAL A 113 -5.74 -8.01 -1.93
CA VAL A 113 -5.93 -7.34 -3.22
C VAL A 113 -5.82 -5.82 -3.07
N HIS A 114 -6.44 -5.23 -2.05
CA HIS A 114 -6.37 -3.81 -1.74
C HIS A 114 -4.91 -3.33 -1.62
N GLU A 115 -4.13 -3.96 -0.74
CA GLU A 115 -2.73 -3.57 -0.53
C GLU A 115 -1.84 -3.85 -1.77
N MET A 116 -2.17 -4.88 -2.54
CA MET A 116 -1.48 -5.18 -3.80
C MET A 116 -1.80 -4.17 -4.90
N VAL A 117 -2.98 -3.52 -4.88
CA VAL A 117 -3.27 -2.38 -5.76
C VAL A 117 -2.33 -1.22 -5.43
N HIS A 118 -2.20 -0.85 -4.15
CA HIS A 118 -1.23 0.17 -3.72
C HIS A 118 0.20 -0.16 -4.15
N TYR A 119 0.62 -1.42 -3.99
CA TYR A 119 1.93 -1.88 -4.46
C TYR A 119 2.11 -1.69 -5.98
N VAL A 120 1.10 -2.02 -6.79
CA VAL A 120 1.19 -1.90 -8.24
C VAL A 120 1.15 -0.44 -8.69
N LEU A 121 0.28 0.39 -8.09
CA LEU A 121 0.25 1.84 -8.33
C LEU A 121 1.62 2.45 -8.03
N TRP A 122 2.22 2.08 -6.91
CA TRP A 122 3.56 2.53 -6.55
C TRP A 122 4.61 2.09 -7.57
N GLY A 123 4.59 0.82 -7.98
CA GLY A 123 5.52 0.26 -8.97
C GLY A 123 5.39 0.87 -10.37
N TYR A 124 4.26 1.48 -10.70
CA TYR A 124 4.02 2.21 -11.95
C TYR A 124 4.13 3.72 -11.82
N ASP A 125 4.53 4.24 -10.65
CA ASP A 125 4.63 5.69 -10.40
C ASP A 125 3.30 6.43 -10.63
N ILE A 126 2.19 5.81 -10.21
CA ILE A 126 0.85 6.37 -10.28
C ILE A 126 0.44 6.86 -8.89
N TRP A 127 0.02 8.14 -8.80
CA TRP A 127 -0.56 8.73 -7.58
C TRP A 127 0.32 8.68 -6.32
N GLN A 128 1.60 9.08 -6.45
CA GLN A 128 2.54 9.16 -5.31
C GLN A 128 2.31 10.36 -4.36
N ASP A 129 1.38 11.26 -4.70
CA ASP A 129 1.13 12.49 -3.95
C ASP A 129 -0.01 12.28 -2.94
N GLU A 130 0.14 12.78 -1.71
CA GLU A 130 -0.88 12.67 -0.64
C GLU A 130 -2.27 13.20 -1.03
N LYS A 131 -2.35 14.03 -2.07
CA LYS A 131 -3.62 14.60 -2.57
C LYS A 131 -4.51 13.57 -3.29
N ASP A 132 -3.93 12.48 -3.80
CA ASP A 132 -4.68 11.43 -4.51
C ASP A 132 -5.05 10.25 -3.60
N LYS A 133 -4.70 10.30 -2.30
CA LYS A 133 -4.91 9.22 -1.33
C LYS A 133 -6.32 8.64 -1.37
N CYS A 134 -7.37 9.46 -1.34
CA CYS A 134 -8.74 8.93 -1.33
C CYS A 134 -9.17 8.29 -2.66
N ARG A 135 -8.56 8.69 -3.80
CA ARG A 135 -8.82 8.07 -5.11
C ARG A 135 -8.08 6.74 -5.25
N GLU A 136 -6.86 6.69 -4.73
CA GLU A 136 -6.08 5.46 -4.58
C GLU A 136 -6.84 4.44 -3.71
N GLU A 137 -7.33 4.87 -2.54
CA GLU A 137 -8.15 4.04 -1.65
C GLU A 137 -9.47 3.59 -2.31
N ASP A 138 -10.20 4.46 -3.03
CA ASP A 138 -11.43 4.08 -3.76
C ASP A 138 -11.16 2.97 -4.78
N LEU A 139 -10.06 3.08 -5.56
CA LEU A 139 -9.68 2.05 -6.52
C LEU A 139 -9.32 0.74 -5.82
N ALA A 140 -8.50 0.80 -4.77
CA ALA A 140 -8.02 -0.36 -4.03
C ALA A 140 -9.16 -1.12 -3.33
N TRP A 141 -10.07 -0.40 -2.64
CA TRP A 141 -11.26 -1.01 -2.03
C TRP A 141 -12.26 -1.51 -3.07
N SER A 142 -12.42 -0.81 -4.20
CA SER A 142 -13.27 -1.32 -5.29
C SER A 142 -12.74 -2.63 -5.88
N ALA A 143 -11.42 -2.76 -6.02
CA ALA A 143 -10.78 -4.01 -6.46
C ALA A 143 -10.99 -5.15 -5.46
N ALA A 144 -10.85 -4.85 -4.16
CA ALA A 144 -11.08 -5.79 -3.07
C ALA A 144 -12.53 -6.30 -3.04
N ASP A 145 -13.49 -5.39 -3.14
CA ASP A 145 -14.92 -5.70 -3.14
C ASP A 145 -15.33 -6.59 -4.31
N LEU A 146 -14.81 -6.31 -5.51
CA LEU A 146 -15.04 -7.18 -6.68
C LEU A 146 -14.39 -8.55 -6.54
N TRP A 147 -13.19 -8.61 -5.94
CA TRP A 147 -12.58 -9.89 -5.65
C TRP A 147 -13.50 -10.70 -4.74
N VAL A 148 -13.91 -10.12 -3.62
CA VAL A 148 -14.81 -10.75 -2.64
C VAL A 148 -16.15 -11.17 -3.26
N GLU A 149 -16.78 -10.31 -4.06
CA GLU A 149 -18.02 -10.61 -4.78
C GLU A 149 -17.83 -11.81 -5.74
N SER A 150 -16.71 -11.85 -6.48
CA SER A 150 -16.41 -12.94 -7.41
C SER A 150 -16.24 -14.31 -6.74
N ARG A 151 -15.93 -14.31 -5.44
CA ARG A 151 -15.87 -15.53 -4.60
C ARG A 151 -17.25 -15.96 -4.08
N GLY A 152 -18.31 -15.24 -4.42
CA GLY A 152 -19.68 -15.51 -3.98
C GLY A 152 -19.91 -15.15 -2.51
N ARG A 153 -19.18 -14.15 -2.00
CA ARG A 153 -19.19 -13.73 -0.60
C ARG A 153 -19.48 -12.22 -0.43
N PRO A 154 -20.53 -11.66 -1.07
CA PRO A 154 -20.81 -10.22 -1.01
C PRO A 154 -21.03 -9.70 0.42
N GLU A 155 -21.40 -10.56 1.36
CA GLU A 155 -21.50 -10.23 2.78
C GLU A 155 -20.16 -9.89 3.46
N ASP A 156 -19.04 -10.29 2.85
CA ASP A 156 -17.68 -10.04 3.33
C ASP A 156 -17.08 -8.77 2.67
N MET A 157 -17.84 -8.02 1.85
CA MET A 157 -17.38 -6.77 1.22
C MET A 157 -17.29 -5.62 2.23
N ASN A 158 -16.56 -4.56 1.88
CA ASN A 158 -16.47 -3.33 2.65
C ASN A 158 -16.82 -2.10 1.79
N PRO A 159 -18.10 -1.98 1.36
CA PRO A 159 -18.50 -0.90 0.47
C PRO A 159 -18.43 0.48 1.13
N GLU A 160 -18.38 0.56 2.46
CA GLU A 160 -18.36 1.80 3.26
C GLU A 160 -16.96 2.11 3.80
N TRP A 161 -15.91 1.70 3.07
CA TRP A 161 -14.51 1.81 3.50
C TRP A 161 -14.11 3.23 3.96
N TRP A 162 -14.71 4.28 3.41
CA TRP A 162 -14.44 5.67 3.77
C TRP A 162 -14.69 5.96 5.26
N GLU A 163 -15.55 5.20 5.94
CA GLU A 163 -15.78 5.34 7.39
C GLU A 163 -14.52 5.07 8.21
N TRP A 164 -13.51 4.41 7.63
CA TRP A 164 -12.24 4.11 8.29
C TRP A 164 -11.17 5.17 8.05
N TYR A 165 -11.46 6.17 7.20
CA TYR A 165 -10.52 7.21 6.79
C TYR A 165 -11.12 8.61 7.02
N GLU A 166 -10.72 9.25 8.12
CA GLU A 166 -11.24 10.57 8.54
C GLU A 166 -11.06 11.67 7.48
N ASP A 167 -10.06 11.54 6.60
CA ASP A 167 -9.74 12.52 5.56
C ASP A 167 -10.42 12.24 4.21
N CYS A 168 -11.17 11.15 4.10
CA CYS A 168 -11.88 10.79 2.87
C CYS A 168 -13.37 11.01 3.06
N ASP A 169 -13.90 12.06 2.41
CA ASP A 169 -15.35 12.29 2.36
C ASP A 169 -16.05 11.07 1.73
N SER A 170 -17.21 10.70 2.29
CA SER A 170 -18.08 9.64 1.75
C SER A 170 -18.21 9.79 0.24
N ALA A 171 -18.06 8.71 -0.54
CA ALA A 171 -18.02 8.70 -2.02
C ALA A 171 -18.78 9.85 -2.73
N THR A 172 -18.21 11.05 -2.82
CA THR A 172 -18.99 12.25 -3.23
C THR A 172 -18.94 12.59 -4.70
N ASP A 173 -18.19 11.87 -5.54
CA ASP A 173 -18.20 12.15 -6.99
C ASP A 173 -18.78 11.02 -7.86
N ASP A 174 -19.05 9.82 -7.30
CA ASP A 174 -19.65 8.74 -8.08
C ASP A 174 -20.53 7.80 -7.21
N PRO A 175 -21.87 7.92 -7.29
CA PRO A 175 -22.82 7.18 -6.46
C PRO A 175 -23.00 5.71 -6.90
N ARG A 176 -22.22 5.23 -7.87
CA ARG A 176 -22.33 3.86 -8.37
C ARG A 176 -21.62 2.87 -7.43
N PRO A 177 -22.16 1.64 -7.25
CA PRO A 177 -21.47 0.58 -6.53
C PRO A 177 -20.05 0.33 -7.10
N PRO A 178 -19.05 0.02 -6.26
CA PRO A 178 -17.67 -0.25 -6.68
C PRO A 178 -17.56 -1.24 -7.86
N THR A 179 -18.45 -2.23 -7.86
CA THR A 179 -18.55 -3.27 -8.88
C THR A 179 -18.98 -2.70 -10.23
N GLN A 180 -19.94 -1.76 -10.23
CA GLN A 180 -20.41 -1.07 -11.43
C GLN A 180 -19.35 -0.10 -11.99
N LYS A 181 -18.55 0.55 -11.12
CA LYS A 181 -17.45 1.43 -11.54
C LYS A 181 -16.39 0.69 -12.37
N ILE A 182 -15.96 -0.50 -11.91
CA ILE A 182 -14.93 -1.29 -12.60
C ILE A 182 -15.50 -2.10 -13.76
N TRP A 183 -16.71 -2.67 -13.64
CA TRP A 183 -17.34 -3.41 -14.76
C TRP A 183 -17.55 -2.53 -15.98
N GLU A 184 -17.99 -1.28 -15.82
CA GLU A 184 -18.11 -0.36 -16.95
C GLU A 184 -16.76 0.02 -17.57
N LEU A 185 -15.68 0.06 -16.79
CA LEU A 185 -14.32 0.29 -17.30
C LEU A 185 -13.80 -0.91 -18.11
N ILE A 186 -14.11 -2.14 -17.66
CA ILE A 186 -13.77 -3.37 -18.38
C ILE A 186 -14.60 -3.47 -19.67
N LEU A 187 -15.91 -3.23 -19.60
CA LEU A 187 -16.82 -3.39 -20.72
C LEU A 187 -16.70 -2.30 -21.79
N LYS A 188 -16.40 -1.04 -21.43
CA LYS A 188 -16.16 0.05 -22.40
C LYS A 188 -14.94 -0.17 -23.29
N LYS A 189 -14.00 -1.05 -22.92
CA LYS A 189 -12.82 -1.40 -23.73
C LYS A 189 -13.07 -2.53 -24.73
N THR A 190 -14.17 -3.26 -24.60
CA THR A 190 -14.53 -4.39 -25.48
C THR A 190 -15.50 -4.01 -26.61
N SER A 191 -15.91 -2.75 -26.70
CA SER A 191 -16.80 -2.18 -27.73
C SER A 191 -16.07 -1.17 -28.61
#